data_AF-A0A957SQG5-F1
#
_entry.id   AF-A0A957SQG5-F1
#
_cell.length_a   1.000
_cell.length_b   1.000
_cell.length_c   1.000
_cell.angle_alpha   90.00
_cell.angle_beta   90.00
_cell.angle_gamma   90.00
#
_symmetry.space_group_name_H-M   'P 1'
#
loop_
_entity.id
_entity.type
_entity.pdbx_description
1 polymer ?
#
loop_
_entity_poly.entity_id
_entity_poly.type
_entity_poly.pdbx_seq_one_letter_code
_entity_poly.pdbx_strand_id
1 'polypeptide(L)'
;MRVVQFKALDGTRRVGVVSEDGATLHTVKGALRLHSLVLEAERTGQQLEALIQARATGPTVDYAQVIAQDRLLAPLDHPDPAHCILSGTGLDHLGSAQARDSMHAKLDAANAELTDSMKMFKIGLEGGKPKRGKIGSQPEWFYKGDGDWLAAPGQGLELPPFALDGGEEPELVGLYVIGERGDVLRVGYALGNEYSDHVLEKQNYLYLAHSKLRNSSFGPEI
;
A
#
# COMPACT_ATOMS: atom_id res chain seq x y z
N MET A 1 12.25 -3.91 -12.61
CA MET A 1 12.60 -5.12 -11.82
C MET A 1 11.46 -5.40 -10.83
N ARG A 2 11.20 -6.69 -10.52
CA ARG A 2 10.18 -7.10 -9.52
C ARG A 2 10.86 -7.67 -8.28
N VAL A 3 10.46 -7.23 -7.09
CA VAL A 3 11.10 -7.64 -5.83
C VAL A 3 10.07 -8.12 -4.81
N VAL A 4 10.41 -9.16 -4.06
CA VAL A 4 9.57 -9.72 -2.98
C VAL A 4 10.35 -9.84 -1.68
N GLN A 5 9.62 -9.87 -0.56
CA GLN A 5 10.15 -10.30 0.73
C GLN A 5 9.46 -11.62 1.13
N PHE A 6 10.22 -12.56 1.70
CA PHE A 6 9.67 -13.85 2.10
C PHE A 6 10.46 -14.48 3.25
N LYS A 7 9.88 -15.47 3.93
CA LYS A 7 10.57 -16.34 4.89
C LYS A 7 11.17 -17.54 4.16
N ALA A 8 12.46 -17.80 4.32
CA ALA A 8 13.10 -19.05 3.89
C ALA A 8 12.58 -20.23 4.74
N LEU A 9 12.95 -21.47 4.36
CA LEU A 9 12.52 -22.68 5.07
C LEU A 9 13.01 -22.74 6.53
N ASP A 10 14.12 -22.07 6.82
CA ASP A 10 14.65 -21.91 8.19
C ASP A 10 13.97 -20.76 8.97
N GLY A 11 12.94 -20.13 8.39
CA GLY A 11 12.22 -18.99 8.97
C GLY A 11 12.90 -17.64 8.75
N THR A 12 14.12 -17.60 8.19
CA THR A 12 14.85 -16.34 8.00
C THR A 12 14.21 -15.50 6.91
N ARG A 13 14.03 -14.21 7.18
CA ARG A 13 13.61 -13.24 6.16
C ARG A 13 14.63 -13.12 5.03
N ARG A 14 14.16 -13.04 3.79
CA ARG A 14 14.96 -12.82 2.58
C ARG A 14 14.28 -11.79 1.68
N VAL A 15 15.09 -11.08 0.91
CA VAL A 15 14.66 -10.31 -0.26
C VAL A 15 14.99 -11.12 -1.50
N GLY A 16 14.08 -11.20 -2.46
CA GLY A 16 14.26 -11.94 -3.71
C GLY A 16 13.91 -11.08 -4.92
N VAL A 17 14.71 -11.17 -5.98
CA VAL A 17 14.37 -10.63 -7.30
C VAL A 17 13.63 -11.71 -8.07
N VAL A 18 12.44 -11.39 -8.57
CA VAL A 18 11.65 -12.33 -9.37
C VAL A 18 12.30 -12.49 -10.75
N SER A 19 12.49 -13.73 -11.20
CA SER A 19 12.99 -14.02 -12.54
C SER A 19 12.03 -13.50 -13.62
N GLU A 20 12.55 -13.32 -14.83
CA GLU A 20 11.76 -12.79 -15.96
C GLU A 20 10.53 -13.64 -16.27
N ASP A 21 10.68 -14.97 -16.20
CA ASP A 21 9.59 -15.94 -16.37
C ASP A 21 8.65 -16.06 -15.16
N GLY A 22 8.95 -15.39 -14.05
CA GLY A 22 8.16 -15.45 -12.82
C GLY A 22 8.25 -16.78 -12.05
N ALA A 23 9.11 -17.71 -12.45
CA ALA A 23 9.17 -19.03 -11.83
C ALA A 23 9.99 -19.06 -10.53
N THR A 24 10.98 -18.18 -10.41
CA THR A 24 11.97 -18.26 -9.34
C THR A 24 12.31 -16.91 -8.72
N LEU A 25 12.88 -16.96 -7.53
CA LEU A 25 13.41 -15.82 -6.80
C LEU A 25 14.93 -15.95 -6.67
N HIS A 26 15.66 -14.97 -7.17
CA HIS A 26 17.10 -14.83 -6.92
C HIS A 26 17.31 -14.06 -5.62
N THR A 27 17.83 -14.74 -4.59
CA THR A 27 17.97 -14.11 -3.28
C THR A 27 19.05 -13.04 -3.27
N VAL A 28 18.74 -11.92 -2.61
CA VAL A 28 19.63 -10.77 -2.46
C VAL A 28 20.50 -10.99 -1.21
N LYS A 29 21.83 -11.12 -1.40
CA LYS A 29 22.77 -11.32 -0.29
C LYS A 29 22.93 -10.06 0.56
N GLY A 30 23.11 -10.27 1.86
CA GLY A 30 23.44 -9.18 2.80
C GLY A 30 22.27 -8.24 3.13
N ALA A 31 21.05 -8.56 2.72
CA ALA A 31 19.86 -7.78 3.04
C ALA A 31 18.70 -8.67 3.49
N LEU A 32 18.10 -8.30 4.61
CA LEU A 32 16.87 -8.95 5.11
C LEU A 32 15.62 -8.17 4.68
N ARG A 33 15.73 -6.86 4.43
CA ARG A 33 14.58 -6.02 4.04
C ARG A 33 14.93 -5.12 2.85
N LEU A 34 13.94 -4.84 2.01
CA LEU A 34 14.03 -3.84 0.95
C LEU A 34 14.26 -2.45 1.56
N HIS A 35 13.62 -2.13 2.68
CA HIS A 35 13.83 -0.88 3.42
C HIS A 35 15.33 -0.58 3.67
N SER A 36 16.11 -1.56 4.15
CA SER A 36 17.55 -1.38 4.37
C SER A 36 18.34 -1.14 3.08
N LEU A 37 17.91 -1.72 1.95
CA LEU A 37 18.54 -1.49 0.65
C LEU A 37 18.22 -0.09 0.11
N VAL A 38 17.03 0.44 0.40
CA VAL A 38 16.64 1.81 0.04
C VAL A 38 17.52 2.84 0.76
N LEU A 39 17.65 2.70 2.08
CA LEU A 39 18.52 3.59 2.87
C LEU A 39 20.00 3.46 2.46
N GLU A 40 20.45 2.25 2.14
CA GLU A 40 21.80 2.06 1.63
C GLU A 40 22.03 2.72 0.26
N ALA A 41 21.07 2.60 -0.64
CA ALA A 41 21.12 3.25 -1.95
C ALA A 41 21.22 4.78 -1.78
N GLU A 42 20.43 5.36 -0.87
CA GLU A 42 20.50 6.79 -0.51
C GLU A 42 21.89 7.16 0.05
N ARG A 43 22.39 6.41 1.03
CA ARG A 43 23.67 6.67 1.70
C ARG A 43 24.85 6.59 0.74
N THR A 44 24.78 5.70 -0.24
CA THR A 44 25.87 5.46 -1.21
C THR A 44 25.70 6.22 -2.52
N GLY A 45 24.58 6.91 -2.72
CA GLY A 45 24.26 7.59 -3.98
C GLY A 45 24.07 6.64 -5.17
N GLN A 46 23.80 5.36 -4.92
CA GLN A 46 23.59 4.35 -5.95
C GLN A 46 22.12 4.25 -6.33
N GLN A 47 21.83 3.85 -7.57
CA GLN A 47 20.47 3.48 -7.95
C GLN A 47 20.07 2.18 -7.24
N LEU A 48 18.91 2.17 -6.61
CA LEU A 48 18.39 1.00 -5.86
C LEU A 48 18.38 -0.27 -6.69
N GLU A 49 17.95 -0.18 -7.97
CA GLU A 49 17.91 -1.32 -8.89
C GLU A 49 19.31 -1.91 -9.12
N ALA A 50 20.32 -1.07 -9.34
CA ALA A 50 21.69 -1.53 -9.52
C ALA A 50 22.25 -2.22 -8.26
N LEU A 51 21.96 -1.65 -7.07
CA LEU A 51 22.39 -2.23 -5.79
C LEU A 51 21.77 -3.62 -5.57
N ILE A 52 20.47 -3.77 -5.87
CA ILE A 52 19.76 -5.05 -5.74
C ILE A 52 20.33 -6.08 -6.72
N GLN A 53 20.51 -5.72 -7.99
CA GLN A 53 21.04 -6.61 -9.02
C GLN A 53 22.46 -7.10 -8.69
N ALA A 54 23.34 -6.21 -8.23
CA ALA A 54 24.69 -6.58 -7.81
C ALA A 54 24.71 -7.60 -6.65
N ARG A 55 23.64 -7.65 -5.85
CA ARG A 55 23.51 -8.54 -4.69
C ARG A 55 22.62 -9.76 -4.93
N ALA A 56 21.90 -9.83 -6.04
CA ALA A 56 21.06 -10.96 -6.44
C ALA A 56 21.88 -12.18 -6.89
N THR A 57 22.92 -12.52 -6.12
CA THR A 57 23.87 -13.63 -6.36
C THR A 57 23.71 -14.75 -5.31
N GLY A 58 22.63 -14.69 -4.53
CA GLY A 58 22.24 -15.76 -3.62
C GLY A 58 21.61 -16.96 -4.33
N PRO A 59 21.28 -18.02 -3.59
CA PRO A 59 20.56 -19.16 -4.14
C PRO A 59 19.23 -18.75 -4.76
N THR A 60 18.85 -19.50 -5.79
CA THR A 60 17.53 -19.42 -6.42
C THR A 60 16.52 -20.23 -5.61
N VAL A 61 15.30 -19.71 -5.45
CA VAL A 61 14.19 -20.35 -4.73
C VAL A 61 12.98 -20.47 -5.67
N ASP A 62 12.26 -21.59 -5.61
CA ASP A 62 11.00 -21.76 -6.34
C ASP A 62 9.94 -20.79 -5.81
N TYR A 63 9.42 -19.92 -6.67
CA TYR A 63 8.49 -18.88 -6.23
C TYR A 63 7.09 -19.44 -5.93
N ALA A 64 6.62 -20.39 -6.74
CA ALA A 64 5.33 -21.04 -6.52
C ALA A 64 5.31 -21.78 -5.17
N GLN A 65 6.43 -22.38 -4.76
CA GLN A 65 6.55 -23.01 -3.45
C GLN A 65 6.51 -21.99 -2.30
N VAL A 66 7.06 -20.78 -2.48
CA VAL A 66 6.97 -19.71 -1.47
C VAL A 66 5.52 -19.28 -1.27
N ILE A 67 4.78 -19.12 -2.37
CA ILE A 67 3.35 -18.76 -2.36
C ILE A 67 2.52 -19.88 -1.72
N ALA A 68 2.66 -21.12 -2.20
CA ALA A 68 1.87 -22.26 -1.74
C ALA A 68 2.10 -22.63 -0.27
N GLN A 69 3.19 -22.14 0.34
CA GLN A 69 3.53 -22.35 1.74
C GLN A 69 3.30 -21.11 2.60
N ASP A 70 2.63 -20.07 2.07
CA ASP A 70 2.29 -18.87 2.82
C ASP A 70 3.50 -18.18 3.46
N ARG A 71 4.63 -18.19 2.73
CA ARG A 71 5.91 -17.64 3.22
C ARG A 71 6.18 -16.22 2.75
N LEU A 72 5.27 -15.61 2.01
CA LEU A 72 5.37 -14.21 1.58
C LEU A 72 5.30 -13.25 2.77
N LEU A 73 5.92 -12.08 2.58
CA LEU A 73 5.88 -10.94 3.49
C LEU A 73 5.50 -9.71 2.66
N ALA A 74 5.06 -8.62 3.31
CA ALA A 74 4.87 -7.35 2.60
C ALA A 74 6.16 -6.98 1.85
N PRO A 75 6.10 -6.55 0.57
CA PRO A 75 7.30 -6.30 -0.24
C PRO A 75 8.14 -5.11 0.27
N LEU A 76 7.55 -4.24 1.09
CA LEU A 76 8.23 -3.17 1.82
C LEU A 76 7.58 -3.04 3.20
N ASP A 77 8.40 -3.03 4.25
CA ASP A 77 7.96 -2.85 5.63
C ASP A 77 9.06 -2.18 6.47
N HIS A 78 8.72 -1.74 7.67
CA HIS A 78 9.67 -1.19 8.63
C HIS A 78 9.96 -2.22 9.75
N PRO A 79 11.20 -2.33 10.27
CA PRO A 79 11.50 -3.23 11.39
C PRO A 79 10.73 -2.88 12.67
N ASP A 80 10.36 -1.61 12.84
CA ASP A 80 9.44 -1.12 13.86
C ASP A 80 8.10 -0.72 13.20
N PRO A 81 7.00 -1.46 13.44
CA PRO A 81 5.69 -1.19 12.84
C PRO A 81 5.20 0.24 13.00
N ALA A 82 5.47 0.91 14.13
CA ALA A 82 5.02 2.26 14.42
C ALA A 82 5.59 3.33 13.46
N HIS A 83 6.66 2.99 12.74
CA HIS A 83 7.30 3.85 11.74
C HIS A 83 6.90 3.51 10.30
N CYS A 84 5.96 2.58 10.11
CA CYS A 84 5.32 2.33 8.83
C CYS A 84 3.94 3.01 8.86
N ILE A 85 3.72 4.04 8.06
CA ILE A 85 2.42 4.73 8.00
C ILE A 85 1.64 4.20 6.81
N LEU A 86 0.44 3.71 7.08
CA LEU A 86 -0.55 3.38 6.06
C LEU A 86 -1.53 4.54 5.94
N SER A 87 -1.76 4.97 4.70
CA SER A 87 -2.77 5.98 4.41
C SER A 87 -3.43 5.69 3.06
N GLY A 88 -4.64 6.19 2.89
CA GLY A 88 -5.37 6.08 1.63
C GLY A 88 -5.95 7.42 1.21
N THR A 89 -6.40 7.44 -0.04
CA THR A 89 -7.22 8.50 -0.63
C THR A 89 -8.41 7.84 -1.29
N GLY A 90 -9.61 8.37 -1.09
CA GLY A 90 -10.77 8.02 -1.90
C GLY A 90 -10.97 9.03 -3.03
N LEU A 91 -12.09 8.87 -3.75
CA LEU A 91 -12.57 9.80 -4.78
C LEU A 91 -11.57 10.09 -5.92
N ASP A 92 -10.70 9.13 -6.21
CA ASP A 92 -9.62 9.25 -7.19
C ASP A 92 -9.99 8.70 -8.59
N HIS A 93 -11.12 8.01 -8.71
CA HIS A 93 -11.71 7.58 -9.97
C HIS A 93 -13.22 7.89 -10.07
N LEU A 94 -13.75 7.92 -11.30
CA LEU A 94 -15.15 8.30 -11.55
C LEU A 94 -16.16 7.40 -10.83
N GLY A 95 -15.85 6.10 -10.72
CA GLY A 95 -16.70 5.13 -10.05
C GLY A 95 -16.81 5.36 -8.54
N SER A 96 -15.68 5.62 -7.86
CA SER A 96 -15.68 5.88 -6.42
C SER A 96 -16.42 7.18 -6.09
N ALA A 97 -16.22 8.22 -6.91
CA ALA A 97 -16.95 9.47 -6.78
C ALA A 97 -18.48 9.31 -6.87
N GLN A 98 -18.96 8.57 -7.86
CA GLN A 98 -20.41 8.34 -8.05
C GLN A 98 -21.03 7.50 -6.93
N ALA A 99 -20.33 6.45 -6.48
CA ALA A 99 -20.80 5.59 -5.40
C ALA A 99 -20.92 6.38 -4.07
N ARG A 100 -19.93 7.22 -3.78
CA ARG A 100 -19.89 8.04 -2.55
C ARG A 100 -20.94 9.15 -2.56
N ASP A 101 -21.08 9.84 -3.69
CA ASP A 101 -22.13 10.85 -3.86
C ASP A 101 -23.53 10.26 -3.65
N SER A 102 -23.78 9.08 -4.23
CA SER A 102 -25.05 8.36 -4.05
C SER A 102 -25.30 7.92 -2.60
N MET A 103 -24.24 7.65 -1.83
CA MET A 103 -24.34 7.30 -0.40
C MET A 103 -24.70 8.54 0.44
N HIS A 104 -24.03 9.66 0.23
CA HIS A 104 -24.23 10.90 0.99
C HIS A 104 -25.50 11.66 0.58
N ALA A 105 -25.85 11.71 -0.70
CA ALA A 105 -27.07 12.36 -1.18
C ALA A 105 -28.35 11.78 -0.56
N LYS A 106 -28.34 10.49 -0.15
CA LYS A 106 -29.45 9.85 0.57
C LYS A 106 -29.57 10.31 2.03
N LEU A 107 -28.46 10.72 2.64
CA LEU A 107 -28.42 11.27 4.00
C LEU A 107 -28.80 12.77 3.98
N ASP A 108 -28.40 13.48 2.92
CA ASP A 108 -28.56 14.93 2.75
C ASP A 108 -29.79 15.36 1.92
N ALA A 109 -30.86 14.56 1.90
CA ALA A 109 -32.05 14.75 1.04
C ALA A 109 -32.83 16.08 1.21
N ALA A 110 -32.31 17.04 1.98
CA ALA A 110 -32.87 18.36 2.24
C ALA A 110 -32.24 19.53 1.45
N ASN A 111 -31.11 19.36 0.73
CA ASN A 111 -30.45 20.47 0.02
C ASN A 111 -30.10 20.15 -1.45
N ALA A 112 -30.40 21.08 -2.35
CA ALA A 112 -30.08 21.03 -3.78
C ALA A 112 -28.62 21.43 -4.11
N GLU A 113 -27.75 21.48 -3.11
CA GLU A 113 -26.32 21.77 -3.29
C GLU A 113 -25.52 20.50 -3.58
N LEU A 114 -24.39 20.65 -4.29
CA LEU A 114 -23.41 19.58 -4.47
C LEU A 114 -22.97 19.05 -3.10
N THR A 115 -22.92 17.72 -2.95
CA THR A 115 -22.32 17.07 -1.78
C THR A 115 -20.85 17.43 -1.67
N ASP A 116 -20.29 17.38 -0.46
CA ASP A 116 -18.87 17.68 -0.26
C ASP A 116 -17.94 16.69 -0.99
N SER A 117 -18.40 15.45 -1.20
CA SER A 117 -17.70 14.47 -2.05
C SER A 117 -17.59 14.94 -3.51
N MET A 118 -18.67 15.48 -4.09
CA MET A 118 -18.64 15.99 -5.46
C MET A 118 -17.83 17.29 -5.60
N LYS A 119 -17.85 18.15 -4.58
CA LYS A 119 -16.97 19.34 -4.54
C LYS A 119 -15.50 18.91 -4.54
N MET A 120 -15.12 17.96 -3.68
CA MET A 120 -13.75 17.42 -3.62
C MET A 120 -13.33 16.76 -4.94
N PHE A 121 -14.20 15.95 -5.53
CA PHE A 121 -13.93 15.33 -6.83
C PHE A 121 -13.66 16.37 -7.92
N LYS A 122 -14.46 17.45 -7.96
CA LYS A 122 -14.27 18.55 -8.92
C LYS A 122 -12.94 19.29 -8.71
N ILE A 123 -12.58 19.56 -7.45
CA ILE A 123 -11.28 20.15 -7.09
C ILE A 123 -10.11 19.27 -7.59
N GLY A 124 -10.27 17.94 -7.51
CA GLY A 124 -9.33 16.96 -8.04
C GLY A 124 -9.22 16.98 -9.57
N LEU A 125 -10.34 17.09 -10.30
CA LEU A 125 -10.33 17.20 -11.76
C LEU A 125 -9.63 18.48 -12.25
N GLU A 126 -9.85 19.60 -11.56
CA GLU A 126 -9.32 20.91 -11.96
C GLU A 126 -7.82 21.07 -11.64
N GLY A 127 -7.36 20.54 -10.50
CA GLY A 127 -6.00 20.78 -10.01
C GLY A 127 -5.21 19.56 -9.53
N GLY A 128 -5.76 18.35 -9.59
CA GLY A 128 -5.11 17.12 -9.12
C GLY A 128 -3.98 16.60 -10.02
N LYS A 129 -3.83 17.14 -11.24
CA LYS A 129 -2.75 16.80 -12.18
C LYS A 129 -1.83 18.00 -12.44
N PRO A 130 -1.05 18.47 -11.44
CA PRO A 130 -0.21 19.64 -11.58
C PRO A 130 0.95 19.41 -12.56
N LYS A 131 1.44 20.49 -13.18
CA LYS A 131 2.69 20.46 -13.96
C LYS A 131 3.90 20.23 -13.05
N ARG A 132 5.01 19.75 -13.61
CA ARG A 132 6.29 19.59 -12.90
C ARG A 132 6.66 20.87 -12.13
N GLY A 133 6.99 20.73 -10.85
CA GLY A 133 7.36 21.84 -9.97
C GLY A 133 6.17 22.67 -9.47
N LYS A 134 4.94 22.22 -9.67
CA LYS A 134 3.72 22.84 -9.11
C LYS A 134 3.05 21.91 -8.11
N ILE A 135 2.43 22.50 -7.10
CA ILE A 135 1.63 21.79 -6.10
C ILE A 135 0.22 21.60 -6.69
N GLY A 136 -0.32 20.40 -6.55
CA GLY A 136 -1.68 20.06 -6.98
C GLY A 136 -2.71 20.34 -5.90
N SER A 137 -3.98 20.12 -6.25
CA SER A 137 -5.08 20.11 -5.28
C SER A 137 -4.86 19.04 -4.21
N GLN A 138 -5.29 19.33 -2.98
CA GLN A 138 -5.23 18.36 -1.89
C GLN A 138 -6.28 17.27 -2.11
N PRO A 139 -5.92 15.99 -2.02
CA PRO A 139 -6.88 14.90 -2.11
C PRO A 139 -7.61 14.70 -0.79
N GLU A 140 -8.59 13.80 -0.78
CA GLU A 140 -8.99 13.15 0.47
C GLU A 140 -7.78 12.41 1.04
N TRP A 141 -7.65 12.40 2.36
CA TRP A 141 -6.59 11.65 3.02
C TRP A 141 -7.10 11.08 4.33
N PHE A 142 -6.84 9.80 4.58
CA PHE A 142 -7.13 9.16 5.84
C PHE A 142 -5.97 8.25 6.28
N TYR A 143 -5.83 8.13 7.59
CA TYR A 143 -4.90 7.21 8.23
C TYR A 143 -5.52 5.81 8.30
N LYS A 144 -4.79 4.80 7.84
CA LYS A 144 -5.24 3.40 7.78
C LYS A 144 -4.68 2.54 8.91
N GLY A 145 -3.68 3.05 9.63
CA GLY A 145 -2.96 2.31 10.65
C GLY A 145 -1.46 2.38 10.40
N ASP A 146 -0.73 1.62 11.19
CA ASP A 146 0.70 1.45 11.05
C ASP A 146 1.05 0.05 10.50
N GLY A 147 2.31 -0.37 10.64
CA GLY A 147 2.76 -1.68 10.16
C GLY A 147 2.04 -2.87 10.80
N ASP A 148 1.42 -2.72 11.98
CA ASP A 148 0.69 -3.81 12.65
C ASP A 148 -0.66 -4.11 11.98
N TRP A 149 -1.16 -3.18 11.16
CA TRP A 149 -2.40 -3.35 10.39
C TRP A 149 -2.15 -4.03 9.04
N LEU A 150 -0.92 -4.46 8.74
CA LEU A 150 -0.60 -5.18 7.51
C LEU A 150 -0.66 -6.70 7.68
N ALA A 151 -1.57 -7.33 6.92
CA ALA A 151 -1.51 -8.74 6.63
C ALA A 151 -0.50 -9.00 5.50
N ALA A 152 0.36 -9.99 5.66
CA ALA A 152 1.25 -10.41 4.58
C ALA A 152 0.45 -10.98 3.39
N PRO A 153 0.94 -10.82 2.15
CA PRO A 153 0.29 -11.40 0.97
C PRO A 153 0.02 -12.90 1.12
N GLY A 154 -1.20 -13.33 0.80
CA GLY A 154 -1.67 -14.70 0.97
C GLY A 154 -2.23 -15.01 2.37
N GLN A 155 -2.02 -14.13 3.36
CA GLN A 155 -2.64 -14.28 4.68
C GLN A 155 -4.06 -13.72 4.69
N GLY A 156 -4.90 -14.25 5.59
CA GLY A 156 -6.26 -13.79 5.77
C GLY A 156 -6.34 -12.34 6.27
N LEU A 157 -7.31 -11.59 5.76
CA LEU A 157 -7.74 -10.32 6.33
C LEU A 157 -8.78 -10.61 7.41
N GLU A 158 -8.51 -10.16 8.64
CA GLU A 158 -9.41 -10.39 9.77
C GLU A 158 -10.63 -9.45 9.67
N LEU A 159 -11.83 -10.04 9.72
CA LEU A 159 -13.10 -9.35 9.96
C LEU A 159 -13.38 -9.39 11.47
N PRO A 160 -13.17 -8.29 12.22
CA PRO A 160 -13.35 -8.30 13.67
C PRO A 160 -14.83 -8.53 14.04
N PRO A 161 -15.14 -9.17 15.19
CA PRO A 161 -16.53 -9.46 15.57
C PRO A 161 -17.46 -8.25 15.74
N PHE A 162 -16.88 -7.05 15.89
CA PHE A 162 -17.60 -5.79 16.03
C PHE A 162 -17.75 -5.02 14.70
N ALA A 163 -17.11 -5.48 13.62
CA ALA A 163 -17.25 -4.86 12.32
C ALA A 163 -18.62 -5.22 11.71
N LEU A 164 -19.21 -4.26 11.02
CA LEU A 164 -20.54 -4.41 10.42
C LEU A 164 -20.46 -4.81 8.94
N ASP A 165 -19.27 -4.68 8.35
CA ASP A 165 -18.97 -5.02 6.97
C ASP A 165 -17.46 -5.30 6.81
N GLY A 166 -17.12 -5.95 5.70
CA GLY A 166 -15.75 -6.27 5.30
C GLY A 166 -15.56 -6.17 3.80
N GLY A 167 -15.84 -4.99 3.25
CA GLY A 167 -15.67 -4.74 1.84
C GLY A 167 -14.19 -4.63 1.48
N GLU A 168 -13.80 -5.33 0.42
CA GLU A 168 -12.46 -5.26 -0.16
C GLU A 168 -12.43 -4.15 -1.23
N GLU A 169 -11.48 -3.23 -1.10
CA GLU A 169 -11.20 -2.17 -2.08
C GLU A 169 -9.83 -2.47 -2.74
N PRO A 170 -9.81 -2.93 -4.00
CA PRO A 170 -8.57 -3.19 -4.73
C PRO A 170 -7.91 -1.88 -5.17
N GLU A 171 -6.65 -1.68 -4.78
CA GLU A 171 -5.96 -0.39 -4.89
C GLU A 171 -4.58 -0.48 -5.55
N LEU A 172 -4.08 0.65 -6.05
CA LEU A 172 -2.66 0.81 -6.39
C LEU A 172 -1.93 1.50 -5.23
N VAL A 173 -0.97 0.79 -4.62
CA VAL A 173 -0.22 1.29 -3.46
C VAL A 173 1.08 1.94 -3.92
N GLY A 174 1.24 3.23 -3.62
CA GLY A 174 2.52 3.93 -3.75
C GLY A 174 3.42 3.65 -2.55
N LEU A 175 4.63 3.16 -2.80
CA LEU A 175 5.56 2.74 -1.74
C LEU A 175 6.74 3.71 -1.64
N TYR A 176 6.92 4.28 -0.46
CA TYR A 176 7.91 5.31 -0.17
C TYR A 176 8.68 4.99 1.12
N VAL A 177 9.93 5.41 1.18
CA VAL A 177 10.75 5.41 2.39
C VAL A 177 11.19 6.83 2.67
N ILE A 178 11.13 7.25 3.93
CA ILE A 178 11.73 8.50 4.37
C ILE A 178 13.22 8.24 4.60
N GLY A 179 14.07 8.87 3.79
CA GLY A 179 15.52 8.74 3.86
C GLY A 179 16.11 9.34 5.13
N GLU A 180 17.38 9.04 5.39
CA GLU A 180 18.12 9.52 6.57
C GLU A 180 18.24 11.05 6.59
N ARG A 181 18.15 11.70 5.42
CA ARG A 181 18.16 13.17 5.30
C ARG A 181 16.76 13.79 5.25
N GLY A 182 15.70 13.00 5.41
CA GLY A 182 14.31 13.43 5.26
C GLY A 182 13.80 13.47 3.82
N ASP A 183 14.60 12.98 2.86
CA ASP A 183 14.18 12.84 1.46
C ASP A 183 13.04 11.81 1.33
N VAL A 184 12.01 12.11 0.55
CA VAL A 184 10.94 11.13 0.24
C VAL A 184 11.39 10.28 -0.93
N LEU A 185 11.79 9.04 -0.66
CA LEU A 185 12.34 8.11 -1.65
C LEU A 185 11.23 7.20 -2.16
N ARG A 186 10.76 7.41 -3.40
CA ARG A 186 9.82 6.48 -4.05
C ARG A 186 10.53 5.18 -4.39
N VAL A 187 10.04 4.08 -3.84
CA VAL A 187 10.58 2.74 -4.09
C VAL A 187 9.89 2.10 -5.29
N GLY A 188 8.56 2.21 -5.40
CA GLY A 188 7.78 1.58 -6.47
C GLY A 188 6.29 1.55 -6.17
N TYR A 189 5.60 0.57 -6.78
CA TYR A 189 4.17 0.39 -6.65
C TYR A 189 3.84 -1.08 -6.39
N ALA A 190 2.76 -1.35 -5.65
CA ALA A 190 2.23 -2.70 -5.46
C ALA A 190 0.71 -2.68 -5.65
N LEU A 191 0.12 -3.86 -5.87
CA LEU A 191 -1.33 -4.02 -5.73
C LEU A 191 -1.68 -4.06 -4.24
N GLY A 192 -2.77 -3.42 -3.87
CA GLY A 192 -3.27 -3.35 -2.51
C GLY A 192 -4.69 -3.88 -2.40
N ASN A 193 -5.03 -4.30 -1.20
CA ASN A 193 -6.40 -4.52 -0.78
C ASN A 193 -6.62 -3.73 0.50
N GLU A 194 -7.47 -2.73 0.39
CA GLU A 194 -7.92 -1.86 1.45
C GLU A 194 -9.24 -2.43 1.98
N TYR A 195 -9.21 -2.96 3.20
CA TYR A 195 -10.40 -3.46 3.84
C TYR A 195 -11.18 -2.31 4.49
N SER A 196 -12.50 -2.28 4.24
CA SER A 196 -13.41 -1.21 4.66
C SER A 196 -14.74 -1.68 5.26
N ASP A 197 -15.19 -1.02 6.33
CA ASP A 197 -16.51 -1.21 6.94
C ASP A 197 -17.51 -0.16 6.44
N HIS A 198 -18.07 -0.36 5.25
CA HIS A 198 -18.96 0.61 4.61
C HIS A 198 -20.27 0.84 5.38
N VAL A 199 -20.73 -0.19 6.10
CA VAL A 199 -21.95 -0.08 6.90
C VAL A 199 -21.74 0.85 8.08
N LEU A 200 -20.57 0.80 8.75
CA LEU A 200 -20.22 1.77 9.78
C LEU A 200 -20.08 3.17 9.21
N GLU A 201 -19.39 3.32 8.09
CA GLU A 201 -19.17 4.61 7.44
C GLU A 201 -20.48 5.32 7.07
N LYS A 202 -21.43 4.57 6.51
CA LYS A 202 -22.72 5.09 6.07
C LYS A 202 -23.59 5.63 7.21
N GLN A 203 -23.34 5.23 8.46
CA GLN A 203 -24.09 5.74 9.60
C GLN A 203 -23.78 7.22 9.88
N ASN A 204 -22.51 7.63 9.67
CA ASN A 204 -22.09 9.00 9.89
C ASN A 204 -20.74 9.26 9.21
N TYR A 205 -20.61 10.37 8.49
CA TYR A 205 -19.35 10.74 7.82
C TYR A 205 -18.15 10.86 8.78
N LEU A 206 -18.39 11.15 10.07
CA LEU A 206 -17.35 11.19 11.11
C LEU A 206 -16.77 9.80 11.45
N TYR A 207 -17.41 8.72 10.99
CA TYR A 207 -16.92 7.36 11.20
C TYR A 207 -15.95 6.87 10.12
N LEU A 208 -15.59 7.68 9.12
CA LEU A 208 -14.62 7.31 8.08
C LEU A 208 -13.31 6.74 8.66
N ALA A 209 -12.72 7.41 9.66
CA ALA A 209 -11.47 6.90 10.26
C ALA A 209 -11.68 5.53 10.91
N HIS A 210 -12.83 5.32 11.57
CA HIS A 210 -13.14 4.07 12.25
C HIS A 210 -13.52 2.94 11.29
N SER A 211 -14.16 3.26 10.16
CA SER A 211 -14.49 2.28 9.13
C SER A 211 -13.26 1.80 8.38
N LYS A 212 -12.28 2.69 8.19
CA LYS A 212 -11.02 2.39 7.51
C LYS A 212 -10.02 1.67 8.42
N LEU A 213 -9.91 1.95 9.72
CA LEU A 213 -8.96 1.25 10.63
C LEU A 213 -9.24 -0.27 10.74
N ARG A 214 -8.68 -1.06 9.83
CA ARG A 214 -8.90 -2.50 9.59
C ARG A 214 -7.66 -3.08 8.91
N ASN A 215 -7.46 -4.40 8.97
CA ASN A 215 -6.29 -5.02 8.35
C ASN A 215 -6.28 -4.80 6.84
N SER A 216 -5.14 -4.45 6.27
CA SER A 216 -4.94 -4.32 4.82
C SER A 216 -3.79 -5.20 4.35
N SER A 217 -3.70 -5.45 3.05
CA SER A 217 -2.54 -6.14 2.47
C SER A 217 -2.07 -5.46 1.19
N PHE A 218 -0.79 -5.58 0.86
CA PHE A 218 -0.27 -5.17 -0.43
C PHE A 218 0.92 -6.04 -0.86
N GLY A 219 1.12 -6.14 -2.17
CA GLY A 219 2.16 -6.95 -2.80
C GLY A 219 1.57 -7.96 -3.80
N PRO A 220 2.16 -9.15 -3.94
CA PRO A 220 3.35 -9.64 -3.24
C PRO A 220 4.66 -9.00 -3.72
N GLU A 221 4.61 -8.32 -4.86
CA GLU A 221 5.75 -7.73 -5.56
C GLU A 221 5.69 -6.21 -5.52
N ILE A 222 6.86 -5.59 -5.62
CA ILE A 222 7.07 -4.19 -6.01
C ILE A 222 7.76 -4.11 -7.38
#